data_AF-A0A7S0WSQ9-F1
#
_entry.id   AF-A0A7S0WSQ9-F1
#
_cell.length_a   1.000
_cell.length_b   1.000
_cell.length_c   1.000
_cell.angle_alpha   90.00
_cell.angle_beta   90.00
_cell.angle_gamma   90.00
#
_symmetry.space_group_name_H-M   'P 1'
#
loop_
_entity.id
_entity.type
_entity.pdbx_description
1 polymer ?
#
loop_
_entity_poly.entity_id
_entity_poly.type
_entity_poly.pdbx_seq_one_letter_code
_entity_poly.pdbx_strand_id
1 'polypeptide(L)'
;GMPFEVWNAENPFGADGSGCTWDATVPIGDNAYEDGTDSQYQDKFFEEYHHQLKRAALTPMMGNHDAHASDALTQTGPFFDMFTNLNAQVPGQEAYYSYNVGKDLFVIVLDTTADEMIERTSAQYQWLEGQLTGAAAEAATWVAVFFHHPPYTKGSHDSDRVDRLIRIRQWWNPL
;
A
#
# COMPACT_ATOMS: atom_id res chain seq x y z
N GLY A 1 -11.17 -0.61 25.06
CA GLY A 1 -10.38 -0.52 23.82
C GLY A 1 -9.99 0.92 23.64
N MET A 2 -8.75 1.19 23.24
CA MET A 2 -8.37 2.56 22.88
C MET A 2 -9.11 2.93 21.57
N PRO A 3 -9.75 4.11 21.50
CA PRO A 3 -10.41 4.55 20.28
C PRO A 3 -9.39 4.84 19.17
N PHE A 4 -9.87 4.70 17.94
CA PHE A 4 -9.15 4.55 16.68
C PHE A 4 -8.51 5.84 16.14
N GLU A 5 -8.19 6.81 16.99
CA GLU A 5 -7.60 8.07 16.53
C GLU A 5 -6.07 8.01 16.63
N VAL A 6 -5.49 7.86 15.44
CA VAL A 6 -4.16 8.32 15.02
C VAL A 6 -2.95 7.43 15.32
N TRP A 7 -2.93 6.22 14.73
CA TRP A 7 -1.71 5.40 14.71
C TRP A 7 -0.51 6.10 14.04
N ASN A 8 -0.75 6.93 13.02
CA ASN A 8 0.29 7.69 12.33
C ASN A 8 0.73 8.97 13.05
N ALA A 9 0.03 9.47 14.08
CA ALA A 9 0.48 10.67 14.82
C ALA A 9 1.44 10.33 15.97
N GLU A 10 1.45 9.08 16.44
CA GLU A 10 2.34 8.65 17.51
C GLU A 10 3.66 8.04 17.01
N ASN A 11 3.83 7.83 15.70
CA ASN A 11 5.01 7.17 15.11
C ASN A 11 5.68 8.04 14.04
N PRO A 12 6.40 9.12 14.43
CA PRO A 12 7.19 9.88 13.48
C PRO A 12 8.35 9.01 12.97
N PHE A 13 8.65 9.12 11.68
CA PHE A 13 9.89 8.61 11.10
C PHE A 13 11.09 9.13 11.90
N GLY A 14 11.68 8.25 12.72
CA GLY A 14 12.99 8.43 13.34
C GLY A 14 13.03 9.15 14.69
N ALA A 15 14.00 8.68 15.49
CA ALA A 15 14.63 9.29 16.65
C ALA A 15 13.96 9.13 18.03
N ASP A 16 13.78 7.89 18.51
CA ASP A 16 13.77 7.65 19.95
C ASP A 16 14.52 6.41 20.45
N GLY A 17 15.42 5.80 19.66
CA GLY A 17 16.34 4.79 20.20
C GLY A 17 15.68 3.60 20.92
N SER A 18 14.40 3.33 20.65
CA SER A 18 13.59 2.29 21.32
C SER A 18 13.91 0.84 20.89
N GLY A 19 15.00 0.61 20.16
CA GLY A 19 15.48 -0.73 19.81
C GLY A 19 14.73 -1.40 18.66
N CYS A 20 14.02 -0.63 17.83
CA CYS A 20 13.48 -1.14 16.58
C CYS A 20 14.53 -1.12 15.46
N THR A 21 14.64 -2.17 14.65
CA THR A 21 15.69 -2.33 13.63
C THR A 21 15.25 -1.92 12.21
N TRP A 22 14.03 -1.39 12.03
CA TRP A 22 13.49 -0.93 10.75
C TRP A 22 12.60 0.30 10.91
N ASP A 23 12.51 1.13 9.87
CA ASP A 23 11.81 2.43 9.92
C ASP A 23 10.35 2.39 9.44
N ALA A 24 10.01 1.44 8.56
CA ALA A 24 8.67 1.26 8.02
C ALA A 24 8.33 -0.22 7.81
N THR A 25 7.05 -0.57 7.98
CA THR A 25 6.47 -1.86 7.65
C THR A 25 5.48 -1.66 6.51
N VAL A 26 5.66 -2.41 5.42
CA VAL A 26 4.80 -2.36 4.23
C VAL A 26 4.04 -3.69 4.10
N PRO A 27 2.84 -3.82 4.69
CA PRO A 27 1.95 -4.94 4.40
C PRO A 27 1.52 -4.91 2.92
N ILE A 28 1.76 -6.00 2.21
CA ILE A 28 1.65 -6.06 0.73
C ILE A 28 0.29 -6.58 0.23
N GLY A 29 -0.77 -6.32 0.99
CA GLY A 29 -2.13 -6.75 0.70
C GLY A 29 -2.46 -8.14 1.24
N ASP A 30 -3.76 -8.45 1.25
CA ASP A 30 -4.35 -9.62 1.89
C ASP A 30 -3.96 -9.69 3.37
N ASN A 31 -4.16 -8.57 4.06
CA ASN A 31 -3.64 -8.37 5.40
C ASN A 31 -4.50 -9.09 6.45
N ALA A 32 -5.79 -9.30 6.17
CA ALA A 32 -6.73 -9.93 7.08
C ALA A 32 -7.73 -10.84 6.36
N TYR A 33 -7.35 -12.09 6.16
CA TYR A 33 -8.23 -13.10 5.56
C TYR A 33 -9.51 -13.35 6.38
N GLU A 34 -10.62 -13.75 5.78
CA GLU A 34 -10.79 -14.07 4.35
C GLU A 34 -11.20 -12.86 3.51
N ASP A 35 -11.81 -11.84 4.11
CA ASP A 35 -12.55 -10.81 3.37
C ASP A 35 -12.17 -9.37 3.78
N GLY A 36 -11.13 -9.20 4.60
CA GLY A 36 -10.69 -7.88 5.06
C GLY A 36 -11.72 -7.11 5.88
N THR A 37 -12.63 -7.80 6.56
CA THR A 37 -13.60 -7.12 7.44
C THR A 37 -12.89 -6.45 8.62
N ASP A 38 -13.53 -5.43 9.20
CA ASP A 38 -13.05 -4.76 10.42
C ASP A 38 -12.69 -5.76 11.53
N SER A 39 -13.58 -6.71 11.82
CA SER A 39 -13.32 -7.76 12.82
C SER A 39 -12.13 -8.67 12.46
N GLN A 40 -11.93 -8.99 11.18
CA GLN A 40 -10.80 -9.82 10.76
C GLN A 40 -9.48 -9.06 10.90
N TYR A 41 -9.46 -7.76 10.59
CA TYR A 41 -8.31 -6.91 10.83
C TYR A 41 -7.98 -6.80 12.31
N GLN A 42 -9.00 -6.58 13.15
CA GLN A 42 -8.81 -6.56 14.59
C GLN A 42 -8.19 -7.87 15.09
N ASP A 43 -8.83 -9.00 14.82
CA ASP A 43 -8.46 -10.30 15.39
C ASP A 43 -7.15 -10.86 14.81
N LYS A 44 -6.91 -10.68 13.51
CA LYS A 44 -5.85 -11.41 12.78
C LYS A 44 -4.65 -10.55 12.39
N PHE A 45 -4.79 -9.24 12.41
CA PHE A 45 -3.71 -8.32 12.04
C PHE A 45 -3.28 -7.46 13.22
N PHE A 46 -4.20 -6.68 13.79
CA PHE A 46 -3.87 -5.78 14.87
C PHE A 46 -3.57 -6.50 16.18
N GLU A 47 -4.39 -7.46 16.61
CA GLU A 47 -4.12 -8.21 17.85
C GLU A 47 -2.90 -9.12 17.72
N GLU A 48 -2.75 -9.82 16.60
CA GLU A 48 -1.64 -10.73 16.34
C GLU A 48 -0.30 -10.00 16.31
N TYR A 49 -0.22 -8.88 15.58
CA TYR A 49 1.03 -8.15 15.36
C TYR A 49 1.13 -6.88 16.19
N HIS A 50 0.33 -6.73 17.25
CA HIS A 50 0.21 -5.48 18.02
C HIS A 50 1.55 -4.95 18.54
N HIS A 51 2.53 -5.80 18.83
CA HIS A 51 3.86 -5.38 19.28
C HIS A 51 4.76 -4.89 18.15
N GLN A 52 4.63 -5.48 16.96
CA GLN A 52 5.41 -5.18 15.76
C GLN A 52 4.85 -3.95 15.05
N LEU A 53 3.53 -3.76 15.05
CA LEU A 53 2.88 -2.64 14.38
C LEU A 53 3.11 -1.30 15.10
N LYS A 54 3.51 -1.28 16.38
CA LYS A 54 3.85 -0.02 17.10
C LYS A 54 5.28 0.46 16.87
N ARG A 55 6.09 -0.37 16.22
CA ARG A 55 7.54 -0.27 16.23
C ARG A 55 8.11 0.54 15.07
N ALA A 56 7.31 0.73 14.02
CA ALA A 56 7.68 1.42 12.80
C ALA A 56 6.40 1.98 12.14
N ALA A 57 6.57 2.93 11.21
CA ALA A 57 5.46 3.43 10.41
C ALA A 57 4.79 2.28 9.66
N LEU A 58 3.45 2.28 9.58
CA LEU A 58 2.68 1.25 8.91
C LEU A 58 2.08 1.81 7.62
N THR A 59 2.50 1.26 6.49
CA THR A 59 2.11 1.73 5.16
C THR A 59 1.57 0.55 4.35
N PRO A 60 0.31 0.14 4.59
CA PRO A 60 -0.28 -1.04 3.95
C PRO A 60 -0.79 -0.71 2.55
N MET A 61 -0.90 -1.75 1.73
CA MET A 61 -1.75 -1.75 0.55
C MET A 61 -2.86 -2.77 0.71
N MET A 62 -3.86 -2.65 -0.15
CA MET A 62 -4.98 -3.58 -0.23
C MET A 62 -4.65 -4.75 -1.16
N GLY A 63 -5.02 -5.96 -0.75
CA GLY A 63 -5.06 -7.14 -1.62
C GLY A 63 -6.48 -7.49 -2.04
N ASN A 64 -6.65 -8.52 -2.88
CA ASN A 64 -7.98 -8.86 -3.37
C ASN A 64 -8.91 -9.38 -2.28
N HIS A 65 -8.38 -10.03 -1.23
CA HIS A 65 -9.19 -10.45 -0.08
C HIS A 65 -9.63 -9.24 0.76
N ASP A 66 -8.79 -8.22 0.88
CA ASP A 66 -9.17 -6.99 1.57
C ASP A 66 -10.28 -6.21 0.82
N ALA A 67 -10.28 -6.31 -0.52
CA ALA A 67 -11.25 -5.69 -1.40
C ALA A 67 -12.63 -6.38 -1.41
N HIS A 68 -12.83 -7.48 -0.68
CA HIS A 68 -14.16 -8.07 -0.49
C HIS A 68 -15.06 -7.19 0.41
N ALA A 69 -14.45 -6.46 1.35
CA ALA A 69 -15.16 -5.55 2.25
C ALA A 69 -14.88 -4.06 1.99
N SER A 70 -13.89 -3.74 1.15
CA SER A 70 -13.45 -2.37 0.86
C SER A 70 -13.39 -2.10 -0.64
N ASP A 71 -13.52 -0.85 -1.04
CA ASP A 71 -13.55 -0.44 -2.45
C ASP A 71 -12.55 0.69 -2.71
N ALA A 72 -11.55 0.39 -3.55
CA ALA A 72 -10.50 1.34 -3.91
C ALA A 72 -11.02 2.52 -4.73
N LEU A 73 -12.02 2.33 -5.59
CA LEU A 73 -12.54 3.40 -6.45
C LEU A 73 -13.32 4.43 -5.63
N THR A 74 -14.07 3.98 -4.62
CA THR A 74 -14.85 4.87 -3.76
C THR A 74 -14.12 5.29 -2.49
N GLN A 75 -12.96 4.68 -2.18
CA GLN A 75 -12.20 4.92 -0.94
C GLN A 75 -13.04 4.61 0.32
N THR A 76 -13.82 3.53 0.29
CA THR A 76 -14.75 3.19 1.38
C THR A 76 -14.58 1.76 1.87
N GLY A 77 -14.95 1.51 3.12
CA GLY A 77 -14.92 0.19 3.74
C GLY A 77 -13.78 0.06 4.75
N PRO A 78 -13.67 -1.09 5.42
CA PRO A 78 -12.81 -1.25 6.59
C PRO A 78 -11.38 -0.79 6.36
N PHE A 79 -10.75 -1.16 5.23
CA PHE A 79 -9.37 -0.74 4.92
C PHE A 79 -9.20 0.78 5.00
N PHE A 80 -10.12 1.54 4.40
CA PHE A 80 -10.05 3.01 4.32
C PHE A 80 -10.50 3.68 5.62
N ASP A 81 -11.37 3.04 6.38
CA ASP A 81 -11.73 3.49 7.73
C ASP A 81 -10.53 3.33 8.69
N MET A 82 -9.74 2.26 8.49
CA MET A 82 -8.63 1.90 9.38
C MET A 82 -7.29 2.56 9.04
N PHE A 83 -6.99 2.72 7.75
CA PHE A 83 -5.72 3.26 7.28
C PHE A 83 -5.93 4.61 6.60
N THR A 84 -5.82 5.67 7.40
CA THR A 84 -6.01 7.05 6.95
C THR A 84 -4.68 7.82 6.94
N ASN A 85 -4.62 8.89 6.15
CA ASN A 85 -3.46 9.77 6.02
C ASN A 85 -2.20 9.05 5.51
N LEU A 86 -2.37 8.03 4.65
CA LEU A 86 -1.27 7.38 3.94
C LEU A 86 -0.76 8.31 2.82
N ASN A 87 -1.66 9.06 2.19
CA ASN A 87 -1.35 10.00 1.13
C ASN A 87 -1.31 11.45 1.62
N ALA A 88 -0.11 11.95 1.92
CA ALA A 88 0.09 13.34 2.31
C ALA A 88 -0.14 14.35 1.16
N GLN A 89 -0.12 13.90 -0.11
CA GLN A 89 -0.27 14.78 -1.27
C GLN A 89 -1.75 15.02 -1.62
N VAL A 90 -2.60 14.03 -1.39
CA VAL A 90 -4.03 14.06 -1.74
C VAL A 90 -4.86 13.49 -0.58
N PRO A 91 -5.33 14.35 0.35
CA PRO A 91 -6.18 13.91 1.45
C PRO A 91 -7.42 13.17 0.96
N GLY A 92 -7.69 11.99 1.52
CA GLY A 92 -8.83 11.16 1.13
C GLY A 92 -8.60 10.24 -0.08
N GLN A 93 -7.37 10.16 -0.59
CA GLN A 93 -6.97 9.22 -1.65
C GLN A 93 -5.88 8.27 -1.12
N GLU A 94 -6.28 7.19 -0.48
CA GLU A 94 -5.41 6.28 0.26
C GLU A 94 -5.11 4.96 -0.48
N ALA A 95 -5.84 4.65 -1.57
CA ALA A 95 -5.61 3.40 -2.32
C ALA A 95 -4.22 3.30 -2.95
N TYR A 96 -3.64 4.44 -3.32
CA TYR A 96 -2.28 4.54 -3.84
C TYR A 96 -1.64 5.85 -3.40
N TYR A 97 -0.36 5.79 -3.09
CA TYR A 97 0.36 6.88 -2.44
C TYR A 97 1.88 6.67 -2.54
N SER A 98 2.63 7.72 -2.21
CA SER A 98 4.09 7.67 -2.17
C SER A 98 4.63 8.44 -0.97
N TYR A 99 5.81 8.05 -0.51
CA TYR A 99 6.50 8.68 0.62
C TYR A 99 8.00 8.46 0.53
N ASN A 100 8.77 9.28 1.26
CA ASN A 100 10.21 9.15 1.37
C ASN A 100 10.60 8.49 2.69
N VAL A 101 11.56 7.56 2.63
CA VAL A 101 12.26 7.04 3.82
C VAL A 101 13.64 7.69 3.85
N GLY A 102 13.77 8.69 4.72
CA GLY A 102 14.93 9.57 4.71
C GLY A 102 15.07 10.31 3.37
N LYS A 103 16.31 10.57 2.96
CA LYS A 103 16.61 11.24 1.69
C LYS A 103 16.88 10.28 0.52
N ASP A 104 17.11 9.00 0.82
CA ASP A 104 17.74 8.07 -0.12
C ASP A 104 16.76 7.08 -0.75
N LEU A 105 15.59 6.84 -0.14
CA LEU A 105 14.60 5.88 -0.64
C LEU A 105 13.25 6.56 -0.85
N PHE A 106 12.76 6.49 -2.09
CA PHE A 106 11.40 6.88 -2.47
C PHE A 106 10.54 5.63 -2.65
N VAL A 107 9.41 5.56 -1.95
CA VAL A 107 8.49 4.42 -1.98
C VAL A 107 7.20 4.81 -2.66
N ILE A 108 6.72 3.94 -3.55
CA ILE A 108 5.44 4.05 -4.24
C ILE A 108 4.62 2.81 -3.91
N VAL A 109 3.38 3.01 -3.46
CA VAL A 109 2.42 1.95 -3.17
C VAL A 109 1.24 2.12 -4.12
N LEU A 110 0.85 1.04 -4.80
CA LEU A 110 -0.19 1.05 -5.81
C LEU A 110 -1.30 0.04 -5.46
N ASP A 111 -2.54 0.41 -5.77
CA ASP A 111 -3.67 -0.51 -5.76
C ASP A 111 -3.70 -1.32 -7.05
N THR A 112 -3.90 -2.62 -6.91
CA THR A 112 -4.09 -3.52 -8.05
C THR A 112 -5.33 -4.36 -7.87
N THR A 113 -6.32 -3.91 -7.08
CA THR A 113 -7.53 -4.68 -6.77
C THR A 113 -8.69 -4.29 -7.68
N ALA A 114 -8.78 -3.03 -8.11
CA ALA A 114 -9.74 -2.57 -9.11
C ALA A 114 -9.16 -2.67 -10.53
N ASP A 115 -9.94 -3.19 -11.48
CA ASP A 115 -9.48 -3.30 -12.89
C ASP A 115 -9.34 -1.91 -13.53
N GLU A 116 -10.21 -0.98 -13.17
CA GLU A 116 -10.23 0.40 -13.63
C GLU A 116 -8.97 1.17 -13.19
N MET A 117 -8.34 0.77 -12.08
CA MET A 117 -7.12 1.39 -11.55
C MET A 117 -5.83 0.90 -12.21
N ILE A 118 -5.86 -0.25 -12.90
CA ILE A 118 -4.67 -0.79 -13.59
C ILE A 118 -4.61 -0.42 -15.08
N GLU A 119 -5.67 0.18 -15.61
CA GLU A 119 -5.73 0.69 -16.98
C GLU A 119 -4.74 1.83 -17.21
N ARG A 120 -4.18 1.92 -18.43
CA ARG A 120 -3.26 3.02 -18.83
C ARG A 120 -3.91 4.40 -18.80
N THR A 121 -5.24 4.45 -18.88
CA THR A 121 -6.02 5.68 -18.80
C THR A 121 -6.42 6.04 -17.36
N SER A 122 -6.08 5.20 -16.37
CA SER A 122 -6.46 5.43 -14.98
C SER A 122 -5.70 6.62 -14.39
N ALA A 123 -6.31 7.25 -13.38
CA ALA A 123 -5.67 8.30 -12.60
C ALA A 123 -4.39 7.79 -11.91
N GLN A 124 -4.41 6.56 -11.40
CA GLN A 124 -3.26 5.91 -10.78
C GLN A 124 -2.10 5.74 -11.76
N TYR A 125 -2.35 5.26 -12.99
CA TYR A 125 -1.30 5.07 -13.98
C TYR A 125 -0.61 6.39 -14.37
N GLN A 126 -1.41 7.43 -14.65
CA GLN A 126 -0.88 8.76 -14.98
C GLN A 126 -0.14 9.38 -13.78
N TRP A 127 -0.65 9.15 -12.56
CA TRP A 127 0.02 9.57 -11.34
C TRP A 127 1.37 8.85 -11.17
N LEU A 128 1.44 7.54 -11.40
CA LEU A 128 2.66 6.74 -11.34
C LEU A 128 3.71 7.26 -12.35
N GLU A 129 3.31 7.51 -13.60
CA GLU A 129 4.20 8.14 -14.59
C GLU A 129 4.77 9.47 -14.07
N GLY A 130 3.93 10.30 -13.45
CA GLY A 130 4.35 11.56 -12.83
C GLY A 130 5.29 11.37 -11.64
N GLN A 131 5.07 10.35 -10.80
CA GLN A 131 5.96 10.06 -9.67
C GLN A 131 7.34 9.57 -10.14
N LEU A 132 7.39 8.71 -11.16
CA LEU A 132 8.63 8.17 -11.70
C LEU A 132 9.45 9.20 -12.49
N THR A 133 8.79 10.15 -13.15
CA THR A 133 9.45 11.22 -13.93
C THR A 133 9.79 12.47 -13.10
N GLY A 134 9.25 12.61 -11.88
CA GLY A 134 9.35 13.83 -11.08
C GLY A 134 10.50 13.88 -10.07
N ALA A 135 10.61 15.03 -9.39
CA ALA A 135 11.71 15.39 -8.48
C ALA A 135 11.89 14.48 -7.25
N ALA A 136 10.85 13.75 -6.83
CA ALA A 136 10.92 12.82 -5.70
C ALA A 136 11.77 11.58 -6.04
N ALA A 137 11.74 11.13 -7.30
CA ALA A 137 12.66 10.11 -7.81
C ALA A 137 14.05 10.70 -8.12
N GLU A 138 14.14 11.95 -8.60
CA GLU A 138 15.43 12.56 -9.01
C GLU A 138 16.42 12.79 -7.87
N ALA A 139 15.94 12.96 -6.63
CA ALA A 139 16.80 13.13 -5.45
C ALA A 139 17.06 11.82 -4.68
N ALA A 140 16.24 10.79 -4.90
CA ALA A 140 16.36 9.52 -4.22
C ALA A 140 17.47 8.66 -4.85
N THR A 141 18.22 7.96 -4.01
CA THR A 141 19.17 6.95 -4.49
C THR A 141 18.43 5.71 -5.01
N TRP A 142 17.30 5.38 -4.39
CA TRP A 142 16.50 4.19 -4.67
C TRP A 142 15.03 4.54 -4.83
N VAL A 143 14.37 3.88 -5.79
CA VAL A 143 12.92 3.88 -5.93
C VAL A 143 12.42 2.47 -5.72
N ALA A 144 11.45 2.27 -4.82
CA ALA A 144 10.79 1.00 -4.57
C ALA A 144 9.30 1.11 -4.84
N VAL A 145 8.77 0.22 -5.68
CA VAL A 145 7.35 0.17 -6.04
C VAL A 145 6.75 -1.11 -5.49
N PHE A 146 5.62 -1.01 -4.79
CA PHE A 146 4.92 -2.12 -4.18
C PHE A 146 3.47 -2.19 -4.62
N PHE A 147 3.00 -3.40 -4.91
CA PHE A 147 1.61 -3.70 -5.21
C PHE A 147 1.34 -5.21 -5.03
N HIS A 148 0.07 -5.54 -4.75
CA HIS A 148 -0.32 -6.90 -4.35
C HIS A 148 -0.21 -7.93 -5.49
N HIS A 149 -0.65 -7.58 -6.71
CA HIS A 149 -0.74 -8.52 -7.83
C HIS A 149 0.53 -8.52 -8.69
N PRO A 150 1.43 -9.52 -8.58
CA PRO A 150 2.77 -9.44 -9.17
C PRO A 150 2.78 -9.62 -10.71
N PRO A 151 3.63 -8.89 -11.44
CA PRO A 151 3.67 -8.96 -12.91
C PRO A 151 4.38 -10.23 -13.42
N TYR A 152 5.14 -10.91 -12.57
CA TYR A 152 5.93 -12.09 -12.92
C TYR A 152 5.73 -13.19 -11.88
N THR A 153 4.84 -14.14 -12.16
CA THR A 153 4.53 -15.26 -11.27
C THR A 153 4.14 -16.51 -12.04
N LYS A 154 4.50 -17.67 -11.49
CA LYS A 154 4.17 -19.03 -11.97
C LYS A 154 3.48 -19.90 -10.92
N GLY A 155 2.95 -19.27 -9.86
CA GLY A 155 2.23 -19.94 -8.79
C GLY A 155 0.76 -20.22 -9.13
N SER A 156 -0.10 -20.20 -8.10
CA SER A 156 -1.56 -20.33 -8.25
C SER A 156 -2.17 -19.23 -9.13
N HIS A 157 -1.54 -18.05 -9.16
CA HIS A 157 -1.81 -16.97 -10.10
C HIS A 157 -0.64 -16.90 -11.09
N ASP A 158 -0.85 -17.35 -12.33
CA ASP A 158 0.16 -17.34 -13.39
C ASP A 158 0.02 -16.06 -14.24
N SER A 159 1.11 -15.29 -14.34
CA SER A 159 1.17 -14.04 -15.10
C SER A 159 1.07 -14.22 -16.63
N ASP A 160 1.01 -15.45 -17.13
CA ASP A 160 0.70 -15.78 -18.53
C ASP A 160 -0.77 -16.15 -18.77
N ARG A 161 -1.59 -16.23 -17.71
CA ARG A 161 -2.98 -16.69 -17.80
C ARG A 161 -4.00 -15.77 -17.13
N VAL A 162 -3.55 -14.93 -16.19
CA VAL A 162 -4.42 -14.00 -15.45
C VAL A 162 -4.34 -12.62 -16.10
N ASP A 163 -5.46 -12.15 -16.68
CA ASP A 163 -5.53 -10.90 -17.45
C ASP A 163 -5.02 -9.68 -16.68
N ARG A 164 -5.37 -9.56 -15.39
CA ARG A 164 -4.86 -8.51 -14.50
C ARG A 164 -3.33 -8.48 -14.46
N LEU A 165 -2.70 -9.63 -14.28
CA LEU A 165 -1.24 -9.73 -14.20
C LEU A 165 -0.58 -9.47 -15.56
N ILE A 166 -1.21 -9.93 -16.65
CA ILE A 166 -0.76 -9.65 -18.02
C ILE A 166 -0.78 -8.14 -18.28
N ARG A 167 -1.87 -7.45 -17.92
CA ARG A 167 -2.01 -5.99 -18.06
C ARG A 167 -0.94 -5.24 -17.26
N ILE A 168 -0.79 -5.55 -15.98
CA ILE A 168 0.25 -4.92 -15.13
C ILE A 168 1.64 -5.14 -15.75
N ARG A 169 1.98 -6.37 -16.13
CA ARG A 169 3.26 -6.67 -16.78
C ARG A 169 3.48 -5.89 -18.07
N GLN A 170 2.47 -5.81 -18.94
CA GLN A 170 2.61 -5.18 -20.26
C GLN A 170 2.52 -3.66 -20.22
N TRP A 171 1.83 -3.09 -19.24
CA TRP A 171 1.54 -1.66 -19.20
C TRP A 171 2.36 -0.92 -18.16
N TRP A 172 2.61 -1.50 -16.99
CA TRP A 172 3.32 -0.81 -15.91
C TRP A 172 4.84 -1.05 -15.95
N ASN A 173 5.30 -2.26 -16.32
CA ASN A 173 6.73 -2.56 -16.42
C ASN A 173 7.52 -1.76 -17.49
N PRO A 174 6.90 -1.21 -18.55
CA PRO A 174 7.58 -0.28 -19.46
C PRO A 174 7.83 1.12 -18.90
N LEU A 175 7.26 1.47 -17.74
CA LEU A 175 7.49 2.75 -17.04
C LEU A 175 8.82 2.71 -16.28
#